data_AF-A0A958AI65-F1
#
_entry.id   AF-A0A958AI65-F1
#
_cell.length_a   1.000
_cell.length_b   1.000
_cell.length_c   1.000
_cell.angle_alpha   90.00
_cell.angle_beta   90.00
_cell.angle_gamma   90.00
#
_symmetry.space_group_name_H-M   'P 1'
#
loop_
_entity.id
_entity.type
_entity.pdbx_description
1 polymer ?
#
loop_
_entity_poly.entity_id
_entity_poly.type
_entity_poly.pdbx_seq_one_letter_code
_entity_poly.pdbx_strand_id
1 'polypeptide(L)'
;VLIRLAQDRISFRTPDARRRWLLAFLIVILLPLQTPYNGVFFAFLCLVAGAITLAQGWRWRKVIVTLSLLAVLGGTFMIEQIPRIIYQAENGRVGAGQRSPAEAQTYSMQLHQLIIPTTQHRLGFVREQATRFNERMKVPDSEVRNQYIGILGILGLCALLWTLFRGTNRQPTDNEPNDLENSVRITALLAIATILIAISTGLGTLIAYFLTSSIRAYNRMFPFLAFAALVGSGWLLQLLMQRIGNARLRLMAVITVGAVFVFDIVPQGPSAATRDAIVADYDRTHEYFTEVEEKLGSGTALFQLPVVWYPEHPPVNRMTDYDYLKPFLLTKTLRFSSGSGRQRPGYIWGHAIEQQSASNIVTQTHAVGFGAILVDSFAYTPEDLSKLTEGLKQALPQPPFISSDQRWWTFSLAGCCGPDAPRVEPGTKPDIFAYTPGNEPIRFTSDGTGSMYQLAGWNGPEGWGTWSTSDAALRLNLASVPATPLLLSLDTRMMLGPNVRERTLRIECNGNPCGEFTYTLEKPAQPLQVSLPVGLITQDGRLDLHFVISPEATPKEAGINEDVRSLGIGLTSLSISPAQ
;
A
#
# COMPACT_ATOMS: atom_id res chain seq x y z
N VAL A 1 -11.09 1.18 27.68
CA VAL A 1 -9.76 0.83 28.25
C VAL A 1 -8.97 2.08 28.59
N LEU A 2 -8.72 2.97 27.61
CA LEU A 2 -7.93 4.20 27.78
C LEU A 2 -8.35 5.08 28.98
N ILE A 3 -9.65 5.36 29.14
CA ILE A 3 -10.15 6.14 30.30
C ILE A 3 -9.79 5.46 31.62
N ARG A 4 -9.96 4.13 31.71
CA ARG A 4 -9.63 3.37 32.93
C ARG A 4 -8.13 3.32 33.19
N LEU A 5 -7.30 3.30 32.13
CA LEU A 5 -5.85 3.39 32.24
C LEU A 5 -5.45 4.75 32.83
N ALA A 6 -5.99 5.84 32.27
CA ALA A 6 -5.78 7.21 32.73
C ALA A 6 -6.24 7.47 34.18
N GLN A 7 -7.19 6.68 34.69
CA GLN A 7 -7.68 6.72 36.07
C GLN A 7 -6.97 5.76 37.03
N ASP A 8 -5.92 5.03 36.59
CA ASP A 8 -5.24 3.98 37.37
C ASP A 8 -6.16 2.81 37.82
N ARG A 9 -7.27 2.59 37.11
CA ARG A 9 -8.31 1.60 37.45
C ARG A 9 -8.10 0.21 36.85
N ILE A 10 -7.03 0.04 36.07
CA ILE A 10 -6.59 -1.26 35.52
C ILE A 10 -5.62 -1.97 36.48
N SER A 11 -5.19 -1.31 37.57
CA SER A 11 -4.21 -1.85 38.51
C SER A 11 -4.62 -3.17 39.19
N PHE A 12 -3.63 -3.97 39.58
CA PHE A 12 -3.74 -5.35 40.11
C PHE A 12 -4.52 -5.50 41.43
N ARG A 13 -4.99 -4.42 42.05
CA ARG A 13 -5.55 -4.45 43.43
C ARG A 13 -7.07 -4.41 43.53
N THR A 14 -7.80 -4.37 42.42
CA THR A 14 -9.27 -4.36 42.46
C THR A 14 -9.85 -5.77 42.36
N PRO A 15 -10.97 -6.10 43.03
CA PRO A 15 -11.62 -7.41 42.91
C PRO A 15 -11.94 -7.80 41.46
N ASP A 16 -12.25 -6.81 40.62
CA ASP A 16 -12.52 -6.97 39.18
C ASP A 16 -11.27 -6.88 38.29
N ALA A 17 -10.06 -6.75 38.85
CA ALA A 17 -8.83 -6.51 38.08
C ALA A 17 -8.64 -7.54 36.97
N ARG A 18 -8.91 -8.83 37.27
CA ARG A 18 -8.82 -9.90 36.28
C ARG A 18 -9.72 -9.66 35.06
N ARG A 19 -11.00 -9.32 35.27
CA ARG A 19 -11.94 -9.03 34.18
C ARG A 19 -11.52 -7.80 33.37
N ARG A 20 -10.99 -6.77 34.05
CA ARG A 20 -10.51 -5.54 33.40
C ARG A 20 -9.28 -5.79 32.54
N TRP A 21 -8.33 -6.60 33.02
CA TRP A 21 -7.16 -7.03 32.27
C TRP A 21 -7.53 -7.89 31.07
N LEU A 22 -8.44 -8.85 31.24
CA LEU A 22 -8.91 -9.68 30.14
C LEU A 22 -9.53 -8.82 29.01
N LEU A 23 -10.40 -7.87 29.36
CA LEU A 23 -10.96 -6.94 28.38
C LEU A 23 -9.90 -6.04 27.74
N ALA A 24 -8.93 -5.55 28.53
CA ALA A 24 -7.86 -4.70 28.01
C ALA A 24 -6.97 -5.46 27.02
N PHE A 25 -6.54 -6.68 27.36
CA PHE A 25 -5.75 -7.53 26.49
C PHE A 25 -6.52 -7.95 25.24
N LEU A 26 -7.81 -8.31 25.38
CA LEU A 26 -8.65 -8.63 24.23
C LEU A 26 -8.68 -7.46 23.23
N ILE A 27 -8.90 -6.24 23.70
CA ILE A 27 -8.92 -5.04 22.84
C ILE A 27 -7.54 -4.77 22.24
N VAL A 28 -6.47 -4.88 23.04
CA VAL A 28 -5.09 -4.65 22.59
C VAL A 28 -4.66 -5.67 21.53
N ILE A 29 -5.16 -6.90 21.58
CA ILE A 29 -4.89 -7.95 20.59
C ILE A 29 -5.74 -7.73 19.33
N LEU A 30 -7.04 -7.45 19.48
CA LEU A 30 -7.95 -7.35 18.32
C LEU A 30 -7.69 -6.12 17.44
N LEU A 31 -7.29 -4.99 18.02
CA LEU A 31 -7.08 -3.75 17.27
C LEU A 31 -5.97 -3.84 16.19
N PRO A 32 -4.74 -4.29 16.49
CA PRO A 32 -3.70 -4.44 15.47
C PRO A 32 -4.05 -5.53 14.44
N LEU A 33 -4.79 -6.57 14.83
CA LEU A 33 -5.23 -7.63 13.91
C LEU A 33 -6.26 -7.15 12.89
N GLN A 34 -7.06 -6.13 13.22
CA GLN A 34 -8.00 -5.55 12.27
C GLN A 34 -7.27 -4.75 11.19
N THR A 35 -6.41 -3.82 11.60
CA THR A 35 -5.51 -3.08 10.72
C THR A 35 -4.26 -2.62 11.48
N PRO A 36 -3.08 -2.58 10.82
CA PRO A 36 -1.87 -1.97 11.38
C PRO A 36 -2.07 -0.56 11.94
N TYR A 37 -2.91 0.25 11.27
CA TYR A 37 -3.22 1.62 11.66
C TYR A 37 -3.88 1.71 13.04
N ASN A 38 -4.90 0.87 13.29
CA ASN A 38 -5.62 0.88 14.58
C ASN A 38 -4.69 0.51 15.74
N GLY A 39 -3.75 -0.41 15.52
CA GLY A 39 -2.70 -0.73 16.50
C GLY A 39 -1.84 0.48 16.85
N VAL A 40 -1.30 1.18 15.85
CA VAL A 40 -0.44 2.36 16.06
C VAL A 40 -1.19 3.50 16.75
N PHE A 41 -2.41 3.82 16.30
CA PHE A 41 -3.21 4.89 16.90
C PHE A 41 -3.61 4.56 18.34
N PHE A 42 -3.96 3.30 18.61
CA PHE A 42 -4.27 2.87 19.97
C PHE A 42 -3.04 2.90 20.87
N ALA A 43 -1.84 2.54 20.36
CA ALA A 43 -0.59 2.67 21.10
C ALA A 43 -0.30 4.13 21.49
N PHE A 44 -0.50 5.07 20.56
CA PHE A 44 -0.40 6.50 20.84
C PHE A 44 -1.38 6.94 21.93
N LEU A 45 -2.65 6.56 21.84
CA LEU A 45 -3.65 6.90 22.87
C LEU A 45 -3.35 6.23 24.22
N CYS A 46 -2.77 5.03 24.23
CA CYS A 46 -2.27 4.38 25.45
C CYS A 46 -1.14 5.16 26.10
N LEU A 47 -0.20 5.70 25.31
CA LEU A 47 0.87 6.58 25.81
C LEU A 47 0.29 7.85 26.42
N VAL A 48 -0.68 8.49 25.76
CA VAL A 48 -1.35 9.67 26.29
C VAL A 48 -2.09 9.35 27.59
N ALA A 49 -2.86 8.26 27.62
CA ALA A 49 -3.55 7.81 28.82
C ALA A 49 -2.57 7.52 29.97
N GLY A 50 -1.45 6.84 29.70
CA GLY A 50 -0.40 6.58 30.69
C GLY A 50 0.27 7.87 31.20
N ALA A 51 0.52 8.84 30.32
CA ALA A 51 1.04 10.15 30.69
C ALA A 51 0.07 10.91 31.62
N ILE A 52 -1.24 10.85 31.35
CA ILE A 52 -2.28 11.39 32.25
C ILE A 52 -2.21 10.71 33.62
N THR A 53 -2.08 9.38 33.67
CA THR A 53 -1.97 8.64 34.94
C THR A 53 -0.73 9.03 35.75
N LEU A 54 0.39 9.28 35.07
CA LEU A 54 1.66 9.69 35.70
C LEU A 54 1.62 11.14 36.19
N ALA A 55 0.97 12.03 35.44
CA ALA A 55 0.76 13.43 35.84
C ALA A 55 -0.06 13.54 37.14
N GLN A 56 -0.95 12.59 37.41
CA GLN A 56 -1.71 12.50 38.67
C GLN A 56 -0.87 11.95 39.85
N GLY A 57 0.39 11.57 39.63
CA GLY A 57 1.31 11.13 40.67
C GLY A 57 2.21 9.99 40.19
N TRP A 58 3.52 10.21 40.29
CA TRP A 58 4.54 9.26 39.84
C TRP A 58 4.56 7.98 40.68
N ARG A 59 4.40 6.82 40.02
CA ARG A 59 4.63 5.48 40.60
C ARG A 59 5.09 4.52 39.51
N TRP A 60 6.18 3.78 39.72
CA TRP A 60 6.71 2.80 38.75
C TRP A 60 5.67 1.75 38.32
N ARG A 61 4.76 1.37 39.23
CA ARG A 61 3.66 0.44 38.91
C ARG A 61 2.72 0.97 37.82
N LYS A 62 2.45 2.28 37.77
CA LYS A 62 1.62 2.90 36.72
C LYS A 62 2.29 2.83 35.34
N VAL A 63 3.62 2.97 35.32
CA VAL A 63 4.44 2.79 34.12
C VAL A 63 4.32 1.35 33.63
N ILE A 64 4.45 0.36 34.52
CA ILE A 64 4.35 -1.06 34.15
C ILE A 64 3.01 -1.40 33.52
N VAL A 65 1.89 -0.90 34.05
CA VAL A 65 0.57 -1.18 33.45
C VAL A 65 0.52 -0.71 32.00
N THR A 66 0.98 0.52 31.74
CA THR A 66 1.03 1.10 30.39
C THR A 66 1.99 0.31 29.49
N LEU A 67 3.20 0.02 29.96
CA LEU A 67 4.18 -0.76 29.20
C LEU A 67 3.71 -2.18 28.92
N SER A 68 2.96 -2.81 29.83
CA SER A 68 2.41 -4.15 29.61
C SER A 68 1.40 -4.16 28.47
N LEU A 69 0.53 -3.15 28.39
CA LEU A 69 -0.41 -3.02 27.26
C LEU A 69 0.32 -2.75 25.95
N LEU A 70 1.34 -1.88 25.96
CA LEU A 70 2.15 -1.61 24.78
C LEU A 70 2.97 -2.83 24.34
N ALA A 71 3.47 -3.63 25.28
CA ALA A 71 4.22 -4.85 24.99
C ALA A 71 3.32 -5.90 24.33
N VAL A 72 2.09 -6.11 24.83
CA VAL A 72 1.13 -7.03 24.19
C VAL A 72 0.71 -6.51 22.81
N LEU A 73 0.51 -5.20 22.66
CA LEU A 73 0.20 -4.59 21.36
C LEU A 73 1.34 -4.81 20.35
N GLY A 74 2.57 -4.46 20.74
CA GLY A 74 3.76 -4.61 19.92
C GLY A 74 4.05 -6.07 19.59
N GLY A 75 3.87 -6.98 20.55
CA GLY A 75 3.97 -8.42 20.33
C GLY A 75 2.96 -8.94 19.32
N THR A 76 1.69 -8.54 19.43
CA THR A 76 0.64 -8.92 18.47
C THR A 76 0.94 -8.38 17.07
N PHE A 77 1.41 -7.14 16.98
CA PHE A 77 1.85 -6.54 15.71
C PHE A 77 3.04 -7.30 15.11
N MET A 78 4.04 -7.67 15.91
CA MET A 78 5.19 -8.45 15.41
C MET A 78 4.76 -9.84 14.92
N ILE A 79 3.81 -10.49 15.58
CA ILE A 79 3.25 -11.78 15.15
C ILE A 79 2.59 -11.65 13.77
N GLU A 80 1.81 -10.59 13.55
CA GLU A 80 1.18 -10.32 12.25
C GLU A 80 2.21 -10.08 11.13
N GLN A 81 3.39 -9.57 11.46
CA GLN A 81 4.48 -9.35 10.50
C GLN A 81 5.33 -10.60 10.21
N ILE A 82 5.15 -11.73 10.93
CA ILE A 82 5.97 -12.95 10.76
C ILE A 82 5.98 -13.45 9.30
N PRO A 83 4.84 -13.62 8.60
CA PRO A 83 4.86 -14.14 7.23
C PRO A 83 5.65 -13.24 6.27
N ARG A 84 5.55 -11.91 6.46
CA ARG A 84 6.32 -10.94 5.70
C ARG A 84 7.81 -11.05 6.00
N ILE A 85 8.20 -11.18 7.26
CA ILE A 85 9.61 -11.30 7.67
C ILE A 85 10.22 -12.57 7.10
N ILE A 86 9.52 -13.71 7.20
CA ILE A 86 9.96 -14.99 6.61
C ILE A 86 10.12 -14.82 5.10
N TYR A 87 9.10 -14.28 4.42
CA TYR A 87 9.17 -14.06 2.99
C TYR A 87 10.35 -13.17 2.59
N GLN A 88 10.60 -12.08 3.31
CA GLN A 88 11.72 -11.17 3.03
C GLN A 88 13.09 -11.81 3.32
N ALA A 89 13.18 -12.69 4.32
CA ALA A 89 14.40 -13.46 4.57
C ALA A 89 14.69 -14.43 3.42
N GLU A 90 13.66 -15.07 2.86
CA GLU A 90 13.80 -16.02 1.75
C GLU A 90 13.99 -15.35 0.38
N ASN A 91 13.35 -14.20 0.16
CA ASN A 91 13.21 -13.56 -1.15
C ASN A 91 13.90 -12.20 -1.29
N GLY A 92 14.61 -11.76 -0.26
CA GLY A 92 15.21 -10.43 -0.21
C GLY A 92 14.20 -9.30 0.02
N ARG A 93 14.69 -8.06 -0.01
CA ARG A 93 13.87 -6.87 0.21
C ARG A 93 13.01 -6.57 -1.02
N VAL A 94 11.81 -7.13 -1.08
CA VAL A 94 10.80 -6.77 -2.09
C VAL A 94 9.85 -5.73 -1.51
N GLY A 95 9.96 -4.49 -2.00
CA GLY A 95 9.16 -3.36 -1.53
C GLY A 95 7.82 -3.28 -2.25
N ALA A 96 6.71 -3.57 -1.55
CA ALA A 96 5.36 -3.44 -2.13
C ALA A 96 4.86 -1.98 -2.22
N GLY A 97 5.44 -1.05 -1.45
CA GLY A 97 5.05 0.37 -1.46
C GLY A 97 6.23 1.28 -1.14
N GLN A 98 6.49 2.26 -2.00
CA GLN A 98 7.35 3.40 -1.70
C GLN A 98 6.44 4.54 -1.26
N ARG A 99 6.58 5.00 -0.01
CA ARG A 99 5.74 6.04 0.57
C ARG A 99 6.54 7.28 0.88
N SER A 100 6.03 8.43 0.46
CA SER A 100 6.59 9.73 0.77
C SER A 100 6.05 10.28 2.10
N PRO A 101 6.86 10.98 2.91
CA PRO A 101 6.36 11.75 4.05
C PRO A 101 5.24 12.74 3.69
N ALA A 102 5.23 13.28 2.46
CA ALA A 102 4.18 14.19 1.99
C ALA A 102 2.77 13.55 1.97
N GLU A 103 2.71 12.23 1.84
CA GLU A 103 1.44 11.49 1.90
C GLU A 103 0.80 11.62 3.29
N ALA A 104 1.59 11.70 4.37
CA ALA A 104 1.06 11.89 5.71
C ALA A 104 0.27 13.19 5.85
N GLN A 105 0.75 14.27 5.24
CA GLN A 105 0.05 15.55 5.21
C GLN A 105 -1.22 15.48 4.33
N THR A 106 -1.13 14.78 3.19
CA THR A 106 -2.23 14.63 2.22
C THR A 106 -3.40 13.81 2.79
N TYR A 107 -3.10 12.74 3.51
CA TYR A 107 -4.08 11.79 4.07
C TYR A 107 -4.35 12.02 5.56
N SER A 108 -4.17 13.25 6.01
CA SER A 108 -4.53 13.69 7.37
C SER A 108 -5.91 14.34 7.42
N MET A 109 -6.48 14.47 8.63
CA MET A 109 -7.73 15.20 8.83
C MET A 109 -7.54 16.69 8.59
N GLN A 110 -8.60 17.32 8.08
CA GLN A 110 -8.72 18.77 8.04
C GLN A 110 -9.80 19.21 9.02
N LEU A 111 -9.45 20.09 9.96
CA LEU A 111 -10.38 20.53 11.01
C LEU A 111 -11.68 21.13 10.43
N HIS A 112 -11.59 21.87 9.32
CA HIS A 112 -12.76 22.42 8.66
C HIS A 112 -13.67 21.34 8.05
N GLN A 113 -13.13 20.19 7.60
CA GLN A 113 -13.95 19.07 7.10
C GLN A 113 -14.59 18.23 8.22
N LEU A 114 -14.15 18.39 9.47
CA LEU A 114 -14.86 17.82 10.62
C LEU A 114 -16.14 18.60 10.94
N ILE A 115 -16.13 19.91 10.70
CA ILE A 115 -17.20 20.84 11.09
C ILE A 115 -18.18 21.11 9.95
N ILE A 116 -17.68 21.15 8.71
CA ILE A 116 -18.51 21.48 7.56
C ILE A 116 -19.31 20.25 7.14
N PRO A 117 -20.64 20.38 6.97
CA PRO A 117 -21.49 19.27 6.53
C PRO A 117 -21.06 18.69 5.19
N THR A 118 -21.46 17.44 4.93
CA THR A 118 -21.23 16.79 3.64
C THR A 118 -21.86 17.60 2.48
N THR A 119 -21.19 17.61 1.33
CA THR A 119 -21.76 18.14 0.07
C THR A 119 -22.95 17.31 -0.43
N GLN A 120 -23.33 16.25 0.28
CA GLN A 120 -24.54 15.46 0.04
C GLN A 120 -25.56 15.61 1.18
N HIS A 121 -25.49 16.69 1.98
CA HIS A 121 -26.44 16.93 3.06
C HIS A 121 -27.89 17.03 2.55
N ARG A 122 -28.85 16.56 3.34
CA ARG A 122 -30.28 16.47 2.96
C ARG A 122 -30.96 17.83 2.80
N LEU A 123 -30.56 18.82 3.59
CA LEU A 123 -31.02 20.20 3.46
C LEU A 123 -30.26 20.91 2.33
N GLY A 124 -30.98 21.36 1.29
CA GLY A 124 -30.40 21.96 0.09
C GLY A 124 -29.49 23.17 0.37
N PHE A 125 -29.92 24.08 1.24
CA PHE A 125 -29.11 25.25 1.64
C PHE A 125 -27.79 24.84 2.30
N VAL A 126 -27.80 23.83 3.19
CA VAL A 126 -26.59 23.35 3.87
C VAL A 126 -25.61 22.74 2.87
N ARG A 127 -26.12 21.93 1.94
CA ARG A 127 -25.32 21.36 0.85
C ARG A 127 -24.68 22.44 -0.02
N GLU A 128 -25.43 23.47 -0.39
CA GLU A 128 -24.94 24.57 -1.22
C GLU A 128 -23.79 25.32 -0.53
N GLN A 129 -23.92 25.60 0.78
CA GLN A 129 -22.84 26.24 1.54
C GLN A 129 -21.60 25.35 1.67
N ALA A 130 -21.78 24.05 1.94
CA ALA A 130 -20.67 23.09 2.00
C ALA A 130 -19.92 23.01 0.65
N THR A 131 -20.66 22.98 -0.46
CA THR A 131 -20.10 22.96 -1.81
C THR A 131 -19.32 24.24 -2.10
N ARG A 132 -19.92 25.42 -1.85
CA ARG A 132 -19.25 26.71 -2.00
C ARG A 132 -18.00 26.85 -1.15
N PHE A 133 -18.00 26.33 0.07
CA PHE A 133 -16.81 26.33 0.92
C PHE A 133 -15.69 25.51 0.28
N ASN A 134 -15.98 24.27 -0.12
CA ASN A 134 -14.98 23.37 -0.69
C ASN A 134 -14.38 23.95 -1.99
N GLU A 135 -15.21 24.57 -2.83
CA GLU A 135 -14.77 25.26 -4.06
C GLU A 135 -13.86 26.46 -3.74
N ARG A 136 -14.30 27.36 -2.85
CA ARG A 136 -13.54 28.58 -2.51
C ARG A 136 -12.21 28.28 -1.82
N MET A 137 -12.20 27.29 -0.93
CA MET A 137 -11.00 26.85 -0.22
C MET A 137 -10.15 25.88 -1.05
N LYS A 138 -10.61 25.51 -2.26
CA LYS A 138 -9.95 24.53 -3.14
C LYS A 138 -9.61 23.23 -2.41
N VAL A 139 -10.53 22.77 -1.56
CA VAL A 139 -10.35 21.52 -0.82
C VAL A 139 -10.23 20.39 -1.84
N PRO A 140 -9.17 19.56 -1.81
CA PRO A 140 -8.99 18.48 -2.77
C PRO A 140 -10.18 17.53 -2.78
N ASP A 141 -10.51 16.96 -3.94
CA ASP A 141 -11.51 15.90 -4.03
C ASP A 141 -10.87 14.55 -3.67
N SER A 142 -10.77 14.30 -2.37
CA SER A 142 -10.08 13.15 -1.80
C SER A 142 -10.78 12.65 -0.55
N GLU A 143 -10.23 11.59 0.07
CA GLU A 143 -10.72 11.01 1.33
C GLU A 143 -10.74 11.99 2.53
N VAL A 144 -10.22 13.21 2.36
CA VAL A 144 -10.29 14.29 3.36
C VAL A 144 -11.68 14.93 3.41
N ARG A 145 -12.44 14.88 2.32
CA ARG A 145 -13.83 15.37 2.28
C ARG A 145 -14.77 14.44 3.04
N ASN A 146 -15.94 14.98 3.41
CA ASN A 146 -17.04 14.22 4.02
C ASN A 146 -16.72 13.57 5.38
N GLN A 147 -15.75 14.11 6.12
CA GLN A 147 -15.42 13.70 7.50
C GLN A 147 -16.28 14.43 8.55
N TYR A 148 -17.52 14.78 8.20
CA TYR A 148 -18.39 15.57 9.08
C TYR A 148 -18.79 14.77 10.33
N ILE A 149 -18.54 15.30 11.53
CA ILE A 149 -18.89 14.62 12.80
C ILE A 149 -20.36 14.84 13.23
N GLY A 150 -21.13 15.60 12.45
CA GLY A 150 -22.48 16.00 12.82
C GLY A 150 -22.55 17.13 13.84
N ILE A 151 -23.66 17.86 13.85
CA ILE A 151 -23.90 18.97 14.77
C ILE A 151 -23.83 18.52 16.23
N LEU A 152 -24.34 17.32 16.55
CA LEU A 152 -24.22 16.77 17.90
C LEU A 152 -22.78 16.41 18.23
N GLY A 153 -21.99 15.92 17.26
CA GLY A 153 -20.56 15.66 17.45
C GLY A 153 -19.79 16.95 17.72
N ILE A 154 -20.09 18.03 16.98
CA ILE A 154 -19.50 19.35 17.22
C ILE A 154 -19.84 19.86 18.63
N LEU A 155 -21.12 19.82 19.00
CA LEU A 155 -21.56 20.22 20.35
C LEU A 155 -20.92 19.34 21.44
N GLY A 156 -20.76 18.05 21.17
CA GLY A 156 -20.08 17.11 22.06
C GLY A 156 -18.60 17.43 22.24
N LEU A 157 -17.88 17.74 21.15
CA LEU A 157 -16.50 18.17 21.19
C LEU A 157 -16.34 19.50 21.94
N CYS A 158 -17.22 20.48 21.70
CA CYS A 158 -17.27 21.72 22.46
C CYS A 158 -17.53 21.46 23.95
N ALA A 159 -18.45 20.55 24.29
CA ALA A 159 -18.74 20.16 25.66
C ALA A 159 -17.53 19.51 26.34
N LEU A 160 -16.79 18.65 25.64
CA LEU A 160 -15.52 18.10 26.12
C LEU A 160 -14.52 19.21 26.44
N LEU A 161 -14.27 20.11 25.50
CA LEU A 161 -13.32 21.22 25.69
C LEU A 161 -13.76 22.15 26.83
N TRP A 162 -15.05 22.42 26.94
CA TRP A 162 -15.63 23.22 28.02
C TRP A 162 -15.34 22.64 29.41
N THR A 163 -15.30 21.30 29.55
CA THR A 163 -14.98 20.66 30.83
C THR A 163 -13.57 20.97 31.33
N LEU A 164 -12.64 21.33 30.44
CA LEU A 164 -11.26 21.69 30.80
C LEU A 164 -11.19 23.11 31.38
N PHE A 165 -12.04 24.03 30.92
CA PHE A 165 -12.08 25.43 31.38
C PHE A 165 -12.99 25.63 32.59
N ARG A 166 -13.99 24.77 32.78
CA ARG A 166 -14.89 24.83 33.92
C ARG A 166 -14.11 24.49 35.19
N GLY A 167 -13.76 25.52 35.96
CA GLY A 167 -13.09 25.37 37.25
C GLY A 167 -13.86 24.40 38.15
N THR A 168 -13.15 23.42 38.70
CA THR A 168 -13.66 22.51 39.74
C THR A 168 -13.74 23.26 41.07
N ASN A 169 -14.59 24.29 41.15
CA ASN A 169 -14.77 25.10 42.36
C ASN A 169 -15.74 24.47 43.38
N ARG A 170 -15.97 23.15 43.30
CA ARG A 170 -16.73 22.42 44.32
C ARG A 170 -15.75 21.84 45.33
N GLN A 171 -15.89 22.27 46.58
CA GLN A 171 -15.31 21.56 47.72
C GLN A 171 -15.62 20.07 47.59
N PRO A 172 -14.61 19.18 47.77
CA PRO A 172 -14.85 17.75 47.83
C PRO A 172 -15.80 17.51 48.99
N THR A 173 -17.08 17.31 48.68
CA THR A 173 -18.03 16.80 49.66
C THR A 173 -17.80 15.31 49.69
N ASP A 174 -17.43 14.83 50.87
CA ASP A 174 -17.12 13.43 51.14
C ASP A 174 -18.30 12.55 50.73
N ASN A 175 -18.20 11.90 49.56
CA ASN A 175 -18.40 10.45 49.37
C ASN A 175 -18.59 9.98 47.91
N GLU A 176 -18.56 10.83 46.88
CA GLU A 176 -18.35 10.35 45.51
C GLU A 176 -17.42 11.28 44.73
N PRO A 177 -16.20 10.85 44.34
CA PRO A 177 -15.50 11.55 43.27
C PRO A 177 -16.44 11.58 42.05
N ASN A 178 -16.59 12.74 41.40
CA ASN A 178 -17.44 12.90 40.21
C ASN A 178 -16.81 12.13 39.02
N ASP A 179 -16.82 10.80 39.11
CA ASP A 179 -16.13 9.84 38.28
C ASP A 179 -16.47 10.02 36.80
N LEU A 180 -17.70 10.43 36.54
CA LEU A 180 -18.18 10.76 35.21
C LEU A 180 -17.48 12.01 34.66
N GLU A 181 -17.41 13.09 35.43
CA GLU A 181 -16.76 14.34 34.99
C GLU A 181 -15.26 14.13 34.76
N ASN A 182 -14.59 13.36 35.64
CA ASN A 182 -13.20 12.97 35.44
C ASN A 182 -13.02 12.13 34.16
N SER A 183 -13.93 11.18 33.89
CA SER A 183 -13.91 10.39 32.66
C SER A 183 -14.09 11.27 31.40
N VAL A 184 -14.95 12.28 31.48
CA VAL A 184 -15.20 13.24 30.39
C VAL A 184 -13.98 14.14 30.16
N ARG A 185 -13.34 14.65 31.22
CA ARG A 185 -12.09 15.43 31.12
C ARG A 185 -10.96 14.63 30.49
N ILE A 186 -10.80 13.36 30.89
CA ILE A 186 -9.82 12.45 30.26
C ILE A 186 -10.15 12.24 28.78
N THR A 187 -11.44 12.08 28.45
CA THR A 187 -11.88 11.93 27.05
C THR A 187 -11.58 13.20 26.24
N ALA A 188 -11.72 14.39 26.83
CA ALA A 188 -11.33 15.65 26.21
C ALA A 188 -9.82 15.70 25.90
N LEU A 189 -8.97 15.26 26.83
CA LEU A 189 -7.52 15.18 26.60
C LEU A 189 -7.16 14.18 25.50
N LEU A 190 -7.84 13.03 25.44
CA LEU A 190 -7.66 12.05 24.36
C LEU A 190 -8.13 12.59 23.00
N ALA A 191 -9.22 13.36 22.97
CA ALA A 191 -9.70 14.02 21.76
C ALA A 191 -8.70 15.07 21.26
N ILE A 192 -8.14 15.89 22.16
CA ILE A 192 -7.09 16.85 21.82
C ILE A 192 -5.87 16.13 21.26
N ALA A 193 -5.39 15.08 21.93
CA ALA A 193 -4.26 14.29 21.45
C ALA A 193 -4.52 13.71 20.05
N THR A 194 -5.74 13.21 19.81
CA THR A 194 -6.17 12.70 18.50
C THR A 194 -6.12 13.79 17.43
N ILE A 195 -6.61 14.99 17.72
CA ILE A 195 -6.55 16.14 16.79
C ILE A 195 -5.08 16.51 16.53
N LEU A 196 -4.25 16.65 17.57
CA LEU A 196 -2.85 17.06 17.44
C LEU A 196 -2.02 16.14 16.56
N ILE A 197 -2.24 14.83 16.64
CA ILE A 197 -1.50 13.88 15.79
C ILE A 197 -2.08 13.80 14.38
N ALA A 198 -3.39 13.91 14.20
CA ALA A 198 -4.04 13.54 12.95
C ALA A 198 -4.43 14.70 12.02
N ILE A 199 -4.28 15.96 12.41
CA ILE A 199 -4.45 17.09 11.49
C ILE A 199 -3.29 17.20 10.48
N SER A 200 -3.54 17.76 9.29
CA SER A 200 -2.54 17.85 8.20
C SER A 200 -1.20 18.50 8.57
N THR A 201 -1.21 19.45 9.51
CA THR A 201 0.00 20.10 10.03
C THR A 201 0.35 19.63 11.45
N GLY A 202 -0.08 18.41 11.80
CA GLY A 202 0.04 17.82 13.13
C GLY A 202 1.32 17.00 13.35
N LEU A 203 1.39 16.35 14.51
CA LEU A 203 2.53 15.52 14.89
C LEU A 203 2.72 14.32 13.95
N GLY A 204 1.66 13.82 13.32
CA GLY A 204 1.74 12.72 12.36
C GLY A 204 2.65 13.03 11.17
N THR A 205 2.60 14.25 10.65
CA THR A 205 3.47 14.71 9.56
C THR A 205 4.94 14.77 10.00
N LEU A 206 5.21 15.19 11.24
CA LEU A 206 6.56 15.20 11.80
C LEU A 206 7.09 13.77 12.02
N ILE A 207 6.25 12.87 12.52
CA ILE A 207 6.59 11.44 12.66
C ILE A 207 6.87 10.83 11.29
N ALA A 208 6.08 11.17 10.27
CA ALA A 208 6.30 10.67 8.91
C ALA A 208 7.64 11.10 8.32
N TYR A 209 8.06 12.33 8.62
CA TYR A 209 9.31 12.90 8.13
C TYR A 209 10.53 12.37 8.90
N PHE A 210 10.50 12.38 10.24
CA PHE A 210 11.67 12.06 11.07
C PHE A 210 11.79 10.58 11.45
N LEU A 211 10.68 9.84 11.53
CA LEU A 211 10.68 8.46 12.01
C LEU A 211 10.31 7.45 10.90
N THR A 212 9.12 7.56 10.32
CA THR A 212 8.66 6.60 9.30
C THR A 212 7.45 7.06 8.50
N SER A 213 7.54 6.99 7.17
CA SER A 213 6.42 7.25 6.24
C SER A 213 5.46 6.05 6.09
N SER A 214 5.62 4.99 6.89
CA SER A 214 4.78 3.78 6.79
C SER A 214 3.32 4.04 7.17
N ILE A 215 3.08 5.00 8.06
CA ILE A 215 1.76 5.45 8.50
C ILE A 215 1.46 6.79 7.82
N ARG A 216 0.65 6.76 6.77
CA ARG A 216 0.28 7.95 5.97
C ARG A 216 -1.14 8.46 6.25
N ALA A 217 -2.09 7.55 6.40
CA ALA A 217 -3.52 7.89 6.51
C ALA A 217 -3.92 8.21 7.96
N TYR A 218 -3.49 9.37 8.47
CA TYR A 218 -3.82 9.83 9.82
C TYR A 218 -5.30 10.20 9.97
N ASN A 219 -6.00 10.51 8.88
CA ASN A 219 -7.46 10.64 8.87
C ASN A 219 -8.20 9.41 9.38
N ARG A 220 -7.59 8.23 9.37
CA ARG A 220 -8.15 7.01 9.97
C ARG A 220 -8.25 7.08 11.50
N MET A 221 -7.73 8.12 12.15
CA MET A 221 -8.04 8.41 13.55
C MET A 221 -9.44 9.03 13.76
N PHE A 222 -10.12 9.43 12.68
CA PHE A 222 -11.46 10.00 12.73
C PHE A 222 -12.46 9.20 13.61
N PRO A 223 -12.56 7.86 13.54
CA PRO A 223 -13.50 7.11 14.39
C PRO A 223 -13.22 7.26 15.89
N PHE A 224 -11.96 7.40 16.30
CA PHE A 224 -11.61 7.64 17.70
C PHE A 224 -12.07 9.02 18.17
N LEU A 225 -11.89 10.04 17.31
CA LEU A 225 -12.34 11.40 17.58
C LEU A 225 -13.87 11.49 17.60
N ALA A 226 -14.54 10.87 16.63
CA ALA A 226 -15.99 10.82 16.55
C ALA A 226 -16.60 10.13 17.79
N PHE A 227 -16.00 9.02 18.24
CA PHE A 227 -16.43 8.37 19.49
C PHE A 227 -16.24 9.28 20.71
N ALA A 228 -15.09 9.96 20.83
CA ALA A 228 -14.87 10.92 21.91
C ALA A 228 -15.91 12.06 21.87
N ALA A 229 -16.18 12.61 20.70
CA ALA A 229 -17.21 13.64 20.50
C ALA A 229 -18.59 13.14 20.97
N LEU A 230 -18.99 11.91 20.61
CA LEU A 230 -20.24 11.30 21.06
C LEU A 230 -20.31 11.10 22.59
N VAL A 231 -19.19 10.78 23.24
CA VAL A 231 -19.12 10.75 24.72
C VAL A 231 -19.42 12.14 25.30
N GLY A 232 -18.85 13.19 24.70
CA GLY A 232 -19.16 14.58 25.06
C GLY A 232 -20.63 14.93 24.84
N SER A 233 -21.22 14.51 23.71
CA SER A 233 -22.64 14.71 23.40
C SER A 233 -23.52 14.01 24.42
N GLY A 234 -23.20 12.76 24.77
CA GLY A 234 -23.93 11.98 25.77
C GLY A 234 -23.89 12.64 27.16
N TRP A 235 -22.72 13.15 27.56
CA TRP A 235 -22.59 13.90 28.81
C TRP A 235 -23.41 15.19 28.80
N LEU A 236 -23.35 15.98 27.72
CA LEU A 236 -24.15 17.20 27.57
C LEU A 236 -25.65 16.88 27.62
N LEU A 237 -26.09 15.84 26.90
CA LEU A 237 -27.47 15.38 26.89
C LEU A 237 -27.90 14.94 28.28
N GLN A 238 -27.08 14.20 29.02
CA GLN A 238 -27.39 13.81 30.39
C GLN A 238 -27.64 15.03 31.29
N LEU A 239 -26.81 16.07 31.21
CA LEU A 239 -27.00 17.31 31.97
C LEU A 239 -28.30 18.06 31.62
N LEU A 240 -28.65 18.09 30.33
CA LEU A 240 -29.87 18.74 29.86
C LEU A 240 -31.13 17.92 30.24
N MET A 241 -31.06 16.61 30.07
CA MET A 241 -32.17 15.69 30.33
C MET A 241 -32.53 15.56 31.81
N GLN A 242 -31.56 15.80 32.72
CA GLN A 242 -31.82 15.89 34.16
C GLN A 242 -32.81 17.00 34.53
N ARG A 243 -32.98 18.02 33.68
CA ARG A 243 -33.98 19.08 33.87
C ARG A 243 -35.41 18.64 33.56
N ILE A 244 -35.58 17.50 32.88
CA ILE A 244 -36.88 16.96 32.48
C ILE A 244 -37.30 15.87 33.47
N GLY A 245 -38.18 16.23 34.41
CA GLY A 245 -38.67 15.30 35.44
C GLY A 245 -39.47 14.13 34.88
N ASN A 246 -40.27 14.35 33.83
CA ASN A 246 -41.12 13.32 33.23
C ASN A 246 -40.33 12.36 32.33
N ALA A 247 -40.34 11.07 32.68
CA ALA A 247 -39.59 10.03 31.97
C ALA A 247 -40.01 9.84 30.50
N ARG A 248 -41.30 9.99 30.17
CA ARG A 248 -41.80 9.86 28.79
C ARG A 248 -41.30 11.00 27.91
N LEU A 249 -41.40 12.23 28.42
CA LEU A 249 -40.89 13.42 27.72
C LEU A 249 -39.37 13.33 27.52
N ARG A 250 -38.64 12.83 28.52
CA ARG A 250 -37.19 12.61 28.43
C ARG A 250 -36.83 11.59 27.36
N LEU A 251 -37.53 10.46 27.32
CA LEU A 251 -37.32 9.43 26.30
C LEU A 251 -37.62 9.97 24.89
N MET A 252 -38.75 10.67 24.74
CA MET A 252 -39.10 11.31 23.47
C MET A 252 -38.05 12.32 23.02
N ALA A 253 -37.52 13.15 23.93
CA ALA A 253 -36.45 14.09 23.62
C ALA A 253 -35.18 13.38 23.14
N VAL A 254 -34.76 12.29 23.80
CA VAL A 254 -33.59 11.49 23.38
C VAL A 254 -33.81 10.87 22.00
N ILE A 255 -34.99 10.30 21.74
CA ILE A 255 -35.33 9.72 20.43
C ILE A 255 -35.31 10.81 19.35
N THR A 256 -35.92 11.96 19.60
CA THR A 256 -35.94 13.08 18.66
C THR A 256 -34.54 13.59 18.36
N VAL A 257 -33.70 13.78 19.38
CA VAL A 257 -32.30 14.19 19.20
C VAL A 257 -31.53 13.14 18.37
N GLY A 258 -31.72 11.86 18.66
CA GLY A 258 -31.13 10.78 17.88
C GLY A 258 -31.57 10.77 16.42
N ALA A 259 -32.87 10.97 16.16
CA ALA A 259 -33.42 11.05 14.81
C ALA A 259 -32.88 12.26 14.03
N VAL A 260 -32.79 13.43 14.67
CA VAL A 260 -32.19 14.63 14.09
C VAL A 260 -30.72 14.41 13.77
N PHE A 261 -29.96 13.74 14.65
CA PHE A 261 -28.57 13.42 14.40
C PHE A 261 -28.38 12.49 13.21
N VAL A 262 -29.17 11.41 13.13
CA VAL A 262 -29.14 10.50 11.97
C VAL A 262 -29.50 11.26 10.69
N PHE A 263 -30.48 12.15 10.73
CA PHE A 263 -30.84 12.99 9.58
C PHE A 263 -29.70 13.93 9.14
N ASP A 264 -28.95 14.49 10.09
CA ASP A 264 -27.83 15.41 9.89
C ASP A 264 -26.59 14.73 9.28
N ILE A 265 -26.23 13.53 9.77
CA ILE A 265 -25.01 12.85 9.32
C ILE A 265 -25.22 11.95 8.11
N VAL A 266 -26.43 11.42 7.87
CA VAL A 266 -26.67 10.48 6.77
C VAL A 266 -26.83 11.24 5.46
N PRO A 267 -25.88 11.11 4.52
CA PRO A 267 -25.96 11.81 3.24
C PRO A 267 -27.18 11.36 2.44
N GLN A 268 -27.67 12.23 1.55
CA GLN A 268 -28.73 11.91 0.61
C GLN A 268 -28.30 10.80 -0.38
N GLY A 269 -26.98 10.66 -0.61
CA GLY A 269 -26.42 9.78 -1.61
C GLY A 269 -26.45 10.40 -3.02
N PRO A 270 -26.07 9.62 -4.05
CA PRO A 270 -26.10 10.08 -5.43
C PRO A 270 -27.54 10.37 -5.89
N SER A 271 -27.68 11.25 -6.89
CA SER A 271 -28.97 11.50 -7.55
C SER A 271 -29.51 10.22 -8.21
N ALA A 272 -30.81 10.15 -8.48
CA ALA A 272 -31.40 9.02 -9.21
C ALA A 272 -30.68 8.80 -10.55
N ALA A 273 -30.50 9.85 -11.35
CA ALA A 273 -29.77 9.77 -12.61
C ALA A 273 -28.32 9.28 -12.46
N THR A 274 -27.61 9.71 -11.41
CA THR A 274 -26.24 9.22 -11.12
C THR A 274 -26.25 7.75 -10.73
N ARG A 275 -27.22 7.32 -9.91
CA ARG A 275 -27.39 5.93 -9.53
C ARG A 275 -27.71 5.08 -10.76
N ASP A 276 -28.65 5.51 -11.60
CA ASP A 276 -29.05 4.81 -12.82
C ASP A 276 -27.87 4.67 -13.79
N ALA A 277 -27.02 5.70 -13.90
CA ALA A 277 -25.78 5.63 -14.67
C ALA A 277 -24.77 4.62 -14.11
N ILE A 278 -24.59 4.56 -12.78
CA ILE A 278 -23.71 3.57 -12.13
C ILE A 278 -24.24 2.15 -12.32
N VAL A 279 -25.55 1.96 -12.17
CA VAL A 279 -26.20 0.66 -12.38
C VAL A 279 -26.08 0.23 -13.84
N ALA A 280 -26.37 1.11 -14.79
CA ALA A 280 -26.23 0.81 -16.21
C ALA A 280 -24.76 0.51 -16.60
N ASP A 281 -23.78 1.15 -15.96
CA ASP A 281 -22.36 0.83 -16.16
C ASP A 281 -22.00 -0.56 -15.63
N TYR A 282 -22.50 -0.90 -14.44
CA TYR A 282 -22.36 -2.24 -13.87
C TYR A 282 -23.01 -3.31 -14.75
N ASP A 283 -24.27 -3.11 -15.14
CA ASP A 283 -25.05 -4.08 -15.92
C ASP A 283 -24.37 -4.37 -17.27
N ARG A 284 -23.99 -3.32 -18.02
CA ARG A 284 -23.23 -3.48 -19.29
C ARG A 284 -21.92 -4.24 -19.09
N THR A 285 -21.17 -3.90 -18.05
CA THR A 285 -19.87 -4.55 -17.79
C THR A 285 -20.06 -6.01 -17.38
N HIS A 286 -21.09 -6.30 -16.59
CA HIS A 286 -21.43 -7.64 -16.16
C HIS A 286 -21.91 -8.52 -17.32
N GLU A 287 -22.79 -7.99 -18.18
CA GLU A 287 -23.25 -8.67 -19.41
C GLU A 287 -22.06 -9.01 -20.32
N TYR A 288 -21.16 -8.04 -20.56
CA TYR A 288 -19.95 -8.26 -21.36
C TYR A 288 -19.08 -9.38 -20.80
N PHE A 289 -18.75 -9.36 -19.50
CA PHE A 289 -17.88 -10.38 -18.92
C PHE A 289 -18.55 -11.75 -18.76
N THR A 290 -19.88 -11.80 -18.68
CA THR A 290 -20.64 -13.06 -18.76
C THR A 290 -20.44 -13.69 -20.14
N GLU A 291 -20.58 -12.91 -21.22
CA GLU A 291 -20.36 -13.40 -22.59
C GLU A 291 -18.90 -13.80 -22.84
N VAL A 292 -17.93 -13.05 -22.30
CA VAL A 292 -16.51 -13.43 -22.34
C VAL A 292 -16.28 -14.79 -21.67
N GLU A 293 -16.85 -14.99 -20.48
CA GLU A 293 -16.69 -16.22 -19.71
C GLU A 293 -17.29 -17.43 -20.43
N GLU A 294 -18.47 -17.27 -21.04
CA GLU A 294 -19.11 -18.32 -21.85
C GLU A 294 -18.28 -18.68 -23.09
N LYS A 295 -17.70 -17.70 -23.79
CA LYS A 295 -16.91 -17.92 -25.01
C LYS A 295 -15.53 -18.53 -24.75
N LEU A 296 -14.85 -18.06 -23.71
CA LEU A 296 -13.48 -18.52 -23.39
C LEU A 296 -13.46 -19.84 -22.63
N GLY A 297 -14.56 -20.21 -21.97
CA GLY A 297 -14.67 -21.43 -21.18
C GLY A 297 -14.01 -21.33 -19.81
N SER A 298 -14.35 -22.30 -18.96
CA SER A 298 -13.95 -22.31 -17.55
C SER A 298 -12.44 -22.46 -17.36
N GLY A 299 -11.87 -21.66 -16.45
CA GLY A 299 -10.47 -21.73 -16.07
C GLY A 299 -9.51 -20.99 -17.01
N THR A 300 -10.00 -20.39 -18.09
CA THR A 300 -9.19 -19.61 -19.03
C THR A 300 -8.57 -18.40 -18.34
N ALA A 301 -7.26 -18.22 -18.54
CA ALA A 301 -6.51 -17.09 -18.01
C ALA A 301 -6.41 -15.96 -19.04
N LEU A 302 -6.63 -14.72 -18.58
CA LEU A 302 -6.58 -13.50 -19.39
C LEU A 302 -5.38 -12.63 -18.97
N PHE A 303 -4.54 -12.28 -19.93
CA PHE A 303 -3.45 -11.33 -19.74
C PHE A 303 -3.98 -9.90 -19.95
N GLN A 304 -3.80 -9.02 -18.97
CA GLN A 304 -4.37 -7.67 -18.96
C GLN A 304 -3.35 -6.62 -19.39
N LEU A 305 -3.75 -5.73 -20.31
CA LEU A 305 -2.93 -4.67 -20.88
C LEU A 305 -3.58 -3.28 -20.74
N PRO A 306 -2.93 -2.30 -20.08
CA PRO A 306 -1.53 -2.33 -19.68
C PRO A 306 -1.31 -3.08 -18.37
N VAL A 307 -0.06 -3.46 -18.11
CA VAL A 307 0.35 -4.13 -16.88
C VAL A 307 0.56 -3.09 -15.79
N VAL A 308 -0.28 -3.16 -14.76
CA VAL A 308 -0.21 -2.29 -13.57
C VAL A 308 0.15 -3.11 -12.33
N TRP A 309 0.96 -2.54 -11.45
CA TRP A 309 1.26 -3.16 -10.15
C TRP A 309 0.12 -2.97 -9.15
N TYR A 310 0.02 -3.89 -8.20
CA TYR A 310 -0.79 -3.76 -7.00
C TYR A 310 0.09 -3.53 -5.76
N PRO A 311 -0.38 -2.82 -4.73
CA PRO A 311 -1.54 -1.91 -4.72
C PRO A 311 -1.14 -0.49 -5.16
N GLU A 312 -2.13 0.41 -5.23
CA GLU A 312 -1.91 1.88 -5.32
C GLU A 312 -1.16 2.31 -6.58
N HIS A 313 -1.53 1.77 -7.75
CA HIS A 313 -0.98 2.27 -9.02
C HIS A 313 -1.58 3.64 -9.34
N PRO A 314 -0.78 4.64 -9.79
CA PRO A 314 -1.32 5.88 -10.29
C PRO A 314 -2.31 5.64 -11.45
N PRO A 315 -3.36 6.45 -11.62
CA PRO A 315 -4.23 6.34 -12.78
C PRO A 315 -3.44 6.39 -14.10
N VAL A 316 -3.83 5.56 -15.07
CA VAL A 316 -3.25 5.55 -16.41
C VAL A 316 -4.28 6.12 -17.37
N ASN A 317 -4.04 7.32 -17.89
CA ASN A 317 -5.03 8.07 -18.68
C ASN A 317 -6.38 8.18 -17.96
N ARG A 318 -7.44 7.51 -18.45
CA ARG A 318 -8.77 7.46 -17.82
C ARG A 318 -8.98 6.20 -16.97
N MET A 319 -8.09 5.22 -17.03
CA MET A 319 -8.15 4.02 -16.20
C MET A 319 -7.73 4.37 -14.78
N THR A 320 -8.59 4.05 -13.82
CA THR A 320 -8.37 4.32 -12.40
C THR A 320 -7.77 3.11 -11.68
N ASP A 321 -7.18 3.35 -10.51
CA ASP A 321 -6.63 2.27 -9.69
C ASP A 321 -7.70 1.19 -9.41
N TYR A 322 -7.30 -0.07 -9.45
CA TYR A 322 -8.16 -1.26 -9.27
C TYR A 322 -9.25 -1.51 -10.33
N ASP A 323 -9.33 -0.75 -11.43
CA ASP A 323 -10.30 -1.05 -12.51
C ASP A 323 -10.15 -2.50 -13.04
N TYR A 324 -8.92 -3.01 -13.07
CA TYR A 324 -8.63 -4.39 -13.47
C TYR A 324 -9.03 -5.48 -12.47
N LEU A 325 -9.52 -5.13 -11.28
CA LEU A 325 -10.17 -6.09 -10.39
C LEU A 325 -11.64 -6.32 -10.76
N LYS A 326 -12.27 -5.42 -11.54
CA LYS A 326 -13.67 -5.57 -11.97
C LYS A 326 -13.91 -6.88 -12.75
N PRO A 327 -13.11 -7.25 -13.76
CA PRO A 327 -13.30 -8.51 -14.49
C PRO A 327 -13.28 -9.74 -13.56
N PHE A 328 -12.37 -9.75 -12.59
CA PHE A 328 -12.30 -10.83 -11.58
C PHE A 328 -13.54 -10.88 -10.69
N LEU A 329 -14.07 -9.73 -10.26
CA LEU A 329 -15.28 -9.67 -9.43
C LEU A 329 -16.57 -10.01 -10.20
N LEU A 330 -16.56 -9.85 -11.51
CA LEU A 330 -17.73 -10.04 -12.38
C LEU A 330 -17.80 -11.42 -13.06
N THR A 331 -16.75 -12.25 -12.90
CA THR A 331 -16.67 -13.60 -13.47
C THR A 331 -16.45 -14.63 -12.37
N LYS A 332 -16.71 -15.92 -12.66
CA LYS A 332 -16.69 -16.99 -11.65
C LYS A 332 -15.51 -17.94 -11.78
N THR A 333 -14.99 -18.10 -13.00
CA THR A 333 -14.08 -19.17 -13.38
C THR A 333 -12.86 -18.70 -14.16
N LEU A 334 -12.92 -17.49 -14.74
CA LEU A 334 -11.79 -16.88 -15.42
C LEU A 334 -10.67 -16.51 -14.44
N ARG A 335 -9.44 -16.45 -14.95
CA ARG A 335 -8.24 -16.03 -14.21
C ARG A 335 -7.63 -14.80 -14.88
N PHE A 336 -6.92 -13.98 -14.10
CA PHE A 336 -6.47 -12.66 -14.54
C PHE A 336 -5.03 -12.40 -14.10
N SER A 337 -4.24 -11.67 -14.90
CA SER A 337 -2.84 -11.36 -14.60
C SER A 337 -2.64 -10.18 -13.63
N SER A 338 -3.64 -9.29 -13.50
CA SER A 338 -3.59 -8.14 -12.58
C SER A 338 -3.69 -8.58 -11.10
N GLY A 339 -3.23 -7.73 -10.20
CA GLY A 339 -3.02 -8.04 -8.78
C GLY A 339 -1.59 -8.44 -8.42
N SER A 340 -0.69 -8.48 -9.42
CA SER A 340 0.74 -8.70 -9.20
C SER A 340 1.34 -7.54 -8.41
N GLY A 341 1.98 -7.86 -7.28
CA GLY A 341 2.59 -6.85 -6.42
C GLY A 341 3.68 -6.03 -7.14
N ARG A 342 3.89 -4.78 -6.74
CA ARG A 342 5.04 -3.98 -7.20
C ARG A 342 6.34 -4.76 -6.96
N GLN A 343 7.24 -4.74 -7.95
CA GLN A 343 8.52 -5.46 -7.94
C GLN A 343 8.39 -6.99 -7.74
N ARG A 344 7.22 -7.58 -8.04
CA ARG A 344 7.05 -9.03 -8.08
C ARG A 344 7.35 -9.57 -9.48
N PRO A 345 7.86 -10.81 -9.61
CA PRO A 345 8.17 -11.40 -10.90
C PRO A 345 7.02 -11.31 -11.91
N GLY A 346 5.77 -11.53 -11.48
CA GLY A 346 4.59 -11.39 -12.34
C GLY A 346 4.38 -9.99 -12.93
N TYR A 347 4.60 -8.93 -12.13
CA TYR A 347 4.53 -7.55 -12.63
C TYR A 347 5.70 -7.25 -13.57
N ILE A 348 6.92 -7.63 -13.18
CA ILE A 348 8.13 -7.30 -13.94
C ILE A 348 8.09 -7.97 -15.32
N TRP A 349 7.69 -9.24 -15.39
CA TRP A 349 7.50 -9.96 -16.64
C TRP A 349 6.41 -9.36 -17.51
N GLY A 350 5.24 -9.08 -16.93
CA GLY A 350 4.14 -8.48 -17.68
C GLY A 350 4.55 -7.12 -18.27
N HIS A 351 5.23 -6.30 -17.49
CA HIS A 351 5.70 -4.99 -17.93
C HIS A 351 6.81 -5.07 -19.00
N ALA A 352 7.70 -6.06 -18.92
CA ALA A 352 8.69 -6.30 -19.98
C ALA A 352 8.03 -6.79 -21.28
N ILE A 353 6.96 -7.58 -21.18
CA ILE A 353 6.20 -8.05 -22.35
C ILE A 353 5.43 -6.92 -23.02
N GLU A 354 4.77 -6.05 -22.25
CA GLU A 354 3.92 -5.00 -22.83
C GLU A 354 4.70 -4.04 -23.74
N GLN A 355 6.01 -3.94 -23.56
CA GLN A 355 6.90 -3.07 -24.36
C GLN A 355 7.32 -3.69 -25.70
N GLN A 356 6.98 -4.96 -25.96
CA GLN A 356 7.34 -5.65 -27.19
C GLN A 356 6.29 -5.45 -28.30
N SER A 357 6.58 -5.99 -29.50
CA SER A 357 5.60 -5.99 -30.59
C SER A 357 4.36 -6.82 -30.24
N ALA A 358 3.20 -6.48 -30.83
CA ALA A 358 1.95 -7.20 -30.59
C ALA A 358 2.06 -8.72 -30.86
N SER A 359 2.83 -9.11 -31.89
CA SER A 359 3.13 -10.51 -32.19
C SER A 359 3.91 -11.21 -31.08
N ASN A 360 4.88 -10.52 -30.46
CA ASN A 360 5.64 -11.08 -29.35
C ASN A 360 4.77 -11.17 -28.08
N ILE A 361 3.93 -10.17 -27.81
CA ILE A 361 2.96 -10.22 -26.71
C ILE A 361 2.08 -11.47 -26.85
N VAL A 362 1.48 -11.69 -28.03
CA VAL A 362 0.64 -12.86 -28.33
C VAL A 362 1.42 -14.16 -28.10
N THR A 363 2.62 -14.27 -28.65
CA THR A 363 3.42 -15.49 -28.58
C THR A 363 3.84 -15.82 -27.14
N GLN A 364 4.33 -14.83 -26.38
CA GLN A 364 4.81 -15.04 -25.02
C GLN A 364 3.68 -15.28 -24.02
N THR A 365 2.56 -14.58 -24.15
CA THR A 365 1.39 -14.79 -23.28
C THR A 365 0.74 -16.15 -23.52
N HIS A 366 0.57 -16.56 -24.79
CA HIS A 366 0.10 -17.91 -25.12
C HIS A 366 1.05 -18.99 -24.59
N ALA A 367 2.37 -18.75 -24.66
CA ALA A 367 3.35 -19.74 -24.21
C ALA A 367 3.23 -20.07 -22.71
N VAL A 368 2.95 -19.07 -21.87
CA VAL A 368 2.77 -19.26 -20.42
C VAL A 368 1.35 -19.70 -20.03
N GLY A 369 0.49 -20.01 -21.00
CA GLY A 369 -0.82 -20.60 -20.77
C GLY A 369 -1.98 -19.59 -20.64
N PHE A 370 -1.80 -18.33 -21.03
CA PHE A 370 -2.96 -17.44 -21.21
C PHE A 370 -3.78 -17.89 -22.44
N GLY A 371 -5.09 -17.79 -22.33
CA GLY A 371 -6.03 -18.10 -23.43
C GLY A 371 -6.59 -16.86 -24.12
N ALA A 372 -6.43 -15.67 -23.51
CA ALA A 372 -6.84 -14.40 -24.12
C ALA A 372 -6.03 -13.21 -23.59
N ILE A 373 -6.06 -12.10 -24.33
CA ILE A 373 -5.56 -10.78 -23.91
C ILE A 373 -6.77 -9.85 -23.70
N LEU A 374 -6.82 -9.18 -22.55
CA LEU A 374 -7.83 -8.17 -22.22
C LEU A 374 -7.20 -6.78 -22.22
N VAL A 375 -7.75 -5.87 -23.02
CA VAL A 375 -7.32 -4.47 -23.11
C VAL A 375 -8.40 -3.57 -22.52
N ASP A 376 -8.03 -2.67 -21.59
CA ASP A 376 -8.88 -1.54 -21.16
C ASP A 376 -8.52 -0.31 -21.98
N SER A 377 -9.43 0.11 -22.88
CA SER A 377 -9.20 1.25 -23.76
C SER A 377 -9.08 2.58 -23.01
N PHE A 378 -9.54 2.65 -21.76
CA PHE A 378 -9.39 3.86 -20.95
C PHE A 378 -7.94 4.14 -20.58
N ALA A 379 -7.08 3.13 -20.66
CA ALA A 379 -5.67 3.24 -20.34
C ALA A 379 -4.82 3.82 -21.49
N TYR A 380 -5.39 4.06 -22.67
CA TYR A 380 -4.65 4.44 -23.87
C TYR A 380 -5.15 5.76 -24.48
N THR A 381 -4.25 6.46 -25.17
CA THR A 381 -4.66 7.51 -26.12
C THR A 381 -5.31 6.84 -27.35
N PRO A 382 -6.13 7.56 -28.14
CA PRO A 382 -6.72 6.99 -29.35
C PRO A 382 -5.67 6.43 -30.33
N GLU A 383 -4.51 7.08 -30.45
CA GLU A 383 -3.41 6.66 -31.32
C GLU A 383 -2.76 5.37 -30.81
N ASP A 384 -2.38 5.32 -29.53
CA ASP A 384 -1.75 4.14 -28.92
C ASP A 384 -2.68 2.93 -28.93
N LEU A 385 -3.98 3.16 -28.65
CA LEU A 385 -5.01 2.12 -28.71
C LEU A 385 -5.14 1.55 -30.12
N SER A 386 -5.17 2.41 -31.14
CA SER A 386 -5.25 1.97 -32.54
C SER A 386 -4.03 1.14 -32.91
N LYS A 387 -2.83 1.62 -32.60
CA LYS A 387 -1.57 0.91 -32.86
C LYS A 387 -1.54 -0.47 -32.19
N LEU A 388 -1.90 -0.55 -30.91
CA LEU A 388 -1.95 -1.81 -30.17
C LEU A 388 -3.00 -2.77 -30.74
N THR A 389 -4.23 -2.29 -30.91
CA THR A 389 -5.36 -3.14 -31.34
C THR A 389 -5.23 -3.59 -32.80
N GLU A 390 -4.68 -2.77 -33.71
CA GLU A 390 -4.35 -3.21 -35.07
C GLU A 390 -3.23 -4.24 -35.09
N GLY A 391 -2.17 -4.04 -34.30
CA GLY A 391 -1.11 -5.03 -34.15
C GLY A 391 -1.63 -6.38 -33.64
N LEU A 392 -2.53 -6.36 -32.64
CA LEU A 392 -3.18 -7.57 -32.13
C LEU A 392 -4.12 -8.22 -33.14
N LYS A 393 -4.89 -7.44 -33.91
CA LYS A 393 -5.74 -7.93 -35.01
C LYS A 393 -4.93 -8.57 -36.13
N GLN A 394 -3.74 -8.07 -36.42
CA GLN A 394 -2.84 -8.66 -37.42
C GLN A 394 -2.19 -9.95 -36.93
N ALA A 395 -1.87 -10.02 -35.63
CA ALA A 395 -1.22 -11.18 -35.02
C ALA A 395 -2.17 -12.34 -34.70
N LEU A 396 -3.49 -12.10 -34.65
CA LEU A 396 -4.49 -13.08 -34.24
C LEU A 396 -5.50 -13.38 -35.36
N PRO A 397 -5.91 -14.66 -35.52
CA PRO A 397 -6.82 -15.05 -36.59
C PRO A 397 -8.28 -14.66 -36.33
N GLN A 398 -8.66 -14.45 -35.06
CA GLN A 398 -10.03 -14.14 -34.66
C GLN A 398 -10.20 -12.65 -34.35
N PRO A 399 -11.34 -12.03 -34.71
CA PRO A 399 -11.63 -10.67 -34.31
C PRO A 399 -11.79 -10.57 -32.77
N PRO A 400 -11.47 -9.41 -32.15
CA PRO A 400 -11.72 -9.22 -30.74
C PRO A 400 -13.21 -9.17 -30.44
N PHE A 401 -13.57 -9.63 -29.25
CA PHE A 401 -14.85 -9.29 -28.63
C PHE A 401 -14.73 -7.92 -27.96
N ILE A 402 -15.68 -7.02 -28.20
CA ILE A 402 -15.61 -5.63 -27.76
C ILE A 402 -16.88 -5.28 -27.01
N SER A 403 -16.76 -4.63 -25.86
CA SER A 403 -17.92 -4.18 -25.09
C SER A 403 -18.68 -3.09 -25.84
N SER A 404 -19.99 -2.97 -25.57
CA SER A 404 -20.86 -2.00 -26.28
C SER A 404 -20.40 -0.55 -26.14
N ASP A 405 -19.73 -0.22 -25.04
CA ASP A 405 -19.15 1.10 -24.75
C ASP A 405 -17.72 1.28 -25.27
N GLN A 406 -17.18 0.30 -26.00
CA GLN A 406 -15.82 0.28 -26.55
C GLN A 406 -14.71 0.35 -25.49
N ARG A 407 -15.02 0.08 -24.22
CA ARG A 407 -14.05 0.06 -23.13
C ARG A 407 -13.19 -1.20 -23.15
N TRP A 408 -13.83 -2.36 -23.09
CA TRP A 408 -13.17 -3.65 -22.93
C TRP A 408 -13.01 -4.35 -24.27
N TRP A 409 -11.80 -4.83 -24.54
CA TRP A 409 -11.48 -5.56 -25.76
C TRP A 409 -10.79 -6.87 -25.40
N THR A 410 -11.43 -7.99 -25.72
CA THR A 410 -10.91 -9.33 -25.45
C THR A 410 -10.48 -10.00 -26.75
N PHE A 411 -9.19 -10.33 -26.83
CA PHE A 411 -8.56 -11.00 -27.96
C PHE A 411 -8.30 -12.46 -27.61
N SER A 412 -9.00 -13.38 -28.27
CA SER A 412 -8.80 -14.82 -28.08
C SER A 412 -7.45 -15.25 -28.66
N LEU A 413 -6.68 -16.03 -27.90
CA LEU A 413 -5.44 -16.65 -28.38
C LEU A 413 -5.70 -18.02 -29.06
N ALA A 414 -6.98 -18.41 -29.18
CA ALA A 414 -7.35 -19.66 -29.83
C ALA A 414 -6.93 -19.68 -31.31
N GLY A 415 -6.21 -20.75 -31.69
CA GLY A 415 -5.74 -20.94 -33.06
C GLY A 415 -4.51 -20.09 -33.45
N CYS A 416 -3.89 -19.37 -32.51
CA CYS A 416 -2.63 -18.66 -32.77
C CYS A 416 -1.42 -19.60 -32.79
N CYS A 417 -0.27 -19.03 -33.17
CA CYS A 417 1.07 -19.43 -32.73
C CYS A 417 1.63 -20.77 -33.26
N GLY A 418 0.85 -21.55 -34.01
CA GLY A 418 1.28 -22.84 -34.59
C GLY A 418 1.24 -24.00 -33.58
N PRO A 419 1.18 -25.26 -34.05
CA PRO A 419 1.09 -26.45 -33.18
C PRO A 419 2.35 -26.66 -32.33
N ASP A 420 3.49 -26.14 -32.76
CA ASP A 420 4.80 -26.26 -32.08
C ASP A 420 5.07 -25.11 -31.09
N ALA A 421 4.10 -24.21 -30.86
CA ALA A 421 4.27 -23.15 -29.87
C ALA A 421 4.53 -23.78 -28.48
N PRO A 422 5.59 -23.38 -27.76
CA PRO A 422 5.87 -23.90 -26.44
C PRO A 422 4.68 -23.59 -25.53
N ARG A 423 4.00 -24.61 -25.03
CA ARG A 423 2.88 -24.47 -24.09
C ARG A 423 3.30 -25.01 -22.74
N VAL A 424 3.09 -24.21 -21.70
CA VAL A 424 3.13 -24.69 -20.32
C VAL A 424 1.98 -25.69 -20.12
N GLU A 425 2.29 -26.95 -19.81
CA GLU A 425 1.25 -27.95 -19.56
C GLU A 425 0.44 -27.59 -18.30
N PRO A 426 -0.90 -27.76 -18.32
CA PRO A 426 -1.74 -27.53 -17.16
C PRO A 426 -1.26 -28.34 -15.94
N GLY A 427 -0.94 -27.66 -14.84
CA GLY A 427 -0.46 -28.29 -13.60
C GLY A 427 1.06 -28.34 -13.45
N THR A 428 1.83 -28.03 -14.50
CA THR A 428 3.24 -27.70 -14.34
C THR A 428 3.36 -26.29 -13.76
N LYS A 429 4.25 -26.11 -12.77
CA LYS A 429 4.76 -24.80 -12.38
C LYS A 429 6.12 -24.64 -13.04
N PRO A 430 6.21 -24.38 -14.36
CA PRO A 430 7.48 -24.03 -14.92
C PRO A 430 7.97 -22.81 -14.16
N ASP A 431 9.21 -22.86 -13.73
CA ASP A 431 9.89 -21.65 -13.33
C ASP A 431 10.14 -20.87 -14.63
N ILE A 432 9.12 -20.14 -15.09
CA ILE A 432 9.15 -19.32 -16.31
C ILE A 432 10.22 -18.21 -16.23
N PHE A 433 10.81 -18.04 -15.05
CA PHE A 433 11.92 -17.16 -14.75
C PHE A 433 13.27 -17.91 -14.67
N ALA A 434 13.28 -19.22 -14.93
CA ALA A 434 14.49 -20.01 -14.85
C ALA A 434 15.37 -19.77 -16.08
N TYR A 435 16.61 -19.38 -15.82
CA TYR A 435 17.65 -19.25 -16.81
C TYR A 435 18.26 -20.63 -17.09
N THR A 436 18.36 -21.03 -18.35
CA THR A 436 19.08 -22.24 -18.74
C THR A 436 20.50 -21.87 -19.14
N PRO A 437 21.55 -22.40 -18.48
CA PRO A 437 22.93 -22.14 -18.88
C PRO A 437 23.17 -22.47 -20.36
N GLY A 438 23.79 -21.53 -21.09
CA GLY A 438 24.01 -21.61 -22.53
C GLY A 438 22.94 -20.93 -23.39
N ASN A 439 21.84 -20.45 -22.80
CA ASN A 439 20.87 -19.61 -23.53
C ASN A 439 21.41 -18.21 -23.81
N GLU A 440 20.70 -17.50 -24.69
CA GLU A 440 20.94 -16.10 -25.03
C GLU A 440 21.19 -15.22 -23.79
N PRO A 441 22.09 -14.21 -23.87
CA PRO A 441 22.35 -13.31 -22.77
C PRO A 441 21.09 -12.56 -22.32
N ILE A 442 20.89 -12.49 -21.01
CA ILE A 442 19.92 -11.60 -20.38
C ILE A 442 20.36 -10.16 -20.67
N ARG A 443 19.50 -9.40 -21.37
CA ARG A 443 19.75 -7.98 -21.70
C ARG A 443 19.14 -7.08 -20.64
N PHE A 444 19.91 -6.12 -20.13
CA PHE A 444 19.47 -5.13 -19.13
C PHE A 444 19.02 -3.81 -19.78
N THR A 445 18.74 -3.84 -21.08
CA THR A 445 18.19 -2.71 -21.84
C THR A 445 16.70 -2.54 -21.55
N SER A 446 16.13 -1.40 -21.94
CA SER A 446 14.69 -1.11 -21.77
C SER A 446 13.77 -2.13 -22.45
N ASP A 447 14.18 -2.69 -23.59
CA ASP A 447 13.48 -3.75 -24.33
C ASP A 447 13.91 -5.17 -23.91
N GLY A 448 14.83 -5.29 -22.95
CA GLY A 448 15.39 -6.53 -22.46
C GLY A 448 14.63 -7.15 -21.29
N THR A 449 15.10 -8.32 -20.86
CA THR A 449 14.49 -9.13 -19.79
C THR A 449 15.20 -9.01 -18.44
N GLY A 450 16.26 -8.20 -18.34
CA GLY A 450 17.13 -8.09 -17.17
C GLY A 450 16.42 -7.63 -15.90
N SER A 451 15.38 -6.81 -16.03
CA SER A 451 14.56 -6.37 -14.91
C SER A 451 13.96 -7.54 -14.12
N MET A 452 13.64 -8.67 -14.78
CA MET A 452 13.06 -9.86 -14.13
C MET A 452 13.96 -10.48 -13.07
N TYR A 453 15.28 -10.25 -13.18
CA TYR A 453 16.29 -10.81 -12.30
C TYR A 453 16.74 -9.82 -11.23
N GLN A 454 16.26 -8.56 -11.28
CA GLN A 454 16.65 -7.50 -10.36
C GLN A 454 15.89 -7.63 -9.03
N LEU A 455 16.65 -7.69 -7.93
CA LEU A 455 16.08 -7.61 -6.58
C LEU A 455 16.07 -6.15 -6.10
N ALA A 456 17.13 -5.71 -5.43
CA ALA A 456 17.26 -4.37 -4.88
C ALA A 456 18.47 -3.65 -5.47
N GLY A 457 18.47 -2.32 -5.38
CA GLY A 457 19.62 -1.50 -5.77
C GLY A 457 19.78 -1.31 -7.28
N TRP A 458 18.68 -1.32 -8.04
CA TRP A 458 18.69 -1.06 -9.48
C TRP A 458 17.82 0.15 -9.81
N ASN A 459 18.29 0.98 -10.74
CA ASN A 459 17.53 2.06 -11.35
C ASN A 459 16.67 1.53 -12.50
N GLY A 460 15.89 2.40 -13.16
CA GLY A 460 15.13 2.02 -14.35
C GLY A 460 16.04 1.65 -15.54
N PRO A 461 15.65 0.67 -16.38
CA PRO A 461 16.43 0.29 -17.54
C PRO A 461 16.43 1.39 -18.60
N GLU A 462 17.55 1.56 -19.29
CA GLU A 462 17.78 2.52 -20.36
C GLU A 462 18.07 1.78 -21.68
N GLY A 463 18.09 2.48 -22.82
CA GLY A 463 18.30 1.84 -24.13
C GLY A 463 19.64 1.09 -24.28
N TRP A 464 20.63 1.38 -23.44
CA TRP A 464 21.92 0.68 -23.46
C TRP A 464 22.08 -0.37 -22.34
N GLY A 465 21.32 -0.29 -21.24
CA GLY A 465 21.54 -1.11 -20.03
C GLY A 465 20.88 -0.52 -18.78
N THR A 466 21.19 -1.06 -17.59
CA THR A 466 20.65 -0.59 -16.30
C THR A 466 21.75 -0.24 -15.31
N TRP A 467 21.64 0.92 -14.65
CA TRP A 467 22.50 1.32 -13.55
C TRP A 467 22.06 0.73 -12.20
N SER A 468 23.01 0.22 -11.42
CA SER A 468 22.82 -0.12 -10.01
C SER A 468 23.06 1.08 -9.09
N THR A 469 22.68 0.97 -7.82
CA THR A 469 23.27 1.73 -6.70
C THR A 469 24.58 1.08 -6.25
N SER A 470 25.26 1.63 -5.23
CA SER A 470 26.52 1.03 -4.71
C SER A 470 26.36 -0.36 -4.06
N ASP A 471 25.13 -0.72 -3.66
CA ASP A 471 24.75 -2.04 -3.18
C ASP A 471 23.56 -2.52 -4.01
N ALA A 472 23.72 -3.64 -4.73
CA ALA A 472 22.69 -4.16 -5.61
C ALA A 472 22.69 -5.68 -5.69
N ALA A 473 21.53 -6.28 -5.92
CA ALA A 473 21.38 -7.73 -5.98
C ALA A 473 20.59 -8.19 -7.20
N LEU A 474 21.03 -9.28 -7.82
CA LEU A 474 20.28 -10.06 -8.81
C LEU A 474 19.94 -11.44 -8.24
N ARG A 475 18.86 -12.04 -8.71
CA ARG A 475 18.52 -13.43 -8.47
C ARG A 475 18.20 -14.13 -9.78
N LEU A 476 18.88 -15.22 -10.02
CA LEU A 476 18.58 -16.17 -11.09
C LEU A 476 18.16 -17.48 -10.46
N ASN A 477 17.13 -18.11 -11.02
CA ASN A 477 16.88 -19.54 -10.81
C ASN A 477 17.40 -20.26 -12.04
N LEU A 478 18.21 -21.28 -11.89
CA LEU A 478 18.69 -22.09 -13.01
C LEU A 478 17.71 -23.23 -13.26
N ALA A 479 17.38 -23.49 -14.53
CA ALA A 479 16.44 -24.54 -14.92
C ALA A 479 16.88 -25.95 -14.47
N SER A 480 18.18 -26.14 -14.26
CA SER A 480 18.76 -27.35 -13.71
C SER A 480 19.97 -27.02 -12.83
N VAL A 481 20.13 -27.75 -11.72
CA VAL A 481 21.34 -27.67 -10.90
C VAL A 481 22.53 -28.16 -11.74
N PRO A 482 23.60 -27.36 -11.87
CA PRO A 482 24.69 -27.73 -12.77
C PRO A 482 25.54 -28.86 -12.17
N ALA A 483 25.88 -29.84 -13.01
CA ALA A 483 26.80 -30.93 -12.66
C ALA A 483 28.28 -30.55 -12.81
N THR A 484 28.57 -29.45 -13.50
CA THR A 484 29.91 -28.93 -13.77
C THR A 484 29.99 -27.45 -13.36
N PRO A 485 31.19 -26.89 -13.13
CA PRO A 485 31.34 -25.46 -12.91
C PRO A 485 30.72 -24.67 -14.07
N LEU A 486 30.17 -23.49 -13.76
CA LEU A 486 29.63 -22.57 -14.74
C LEU A 486 30.53 -21.32 -14.84
N LEU A 487 30.43 -20.62 -15.96
CA LEU A 487 31.07 -19.33 -16.17
C LEU A 487 30.00 -18.25 -16.26
N LEU A 488 30.01 -17.32 -15.32
CA LEU A 488 29.20 -16.10 -15.36
C LEU A 488 29.95 -15.03 -16.15
N SER A 489 29.34 -14.57 -17.24
CA SER A 489 29.86 -13.47 -18.05
C SER A 489 28.97 -12.24 -17.92
N LEU A 490 29.58 -11.09 -17.62
CA LEU A 490 28.88 -9.83 -17.39
C LEU A 490 29.46 -8.73 -18.29
N ASP A 491 28.63 -8.03 -19.05
CA ASP A 491 29.02 -6.82 -19.75
C ASP A 491 28.75 -5.61 -18.87
N THR A 492 29.82 -5.02 -18.34
CA THR A 492 29.71 -4.03 -17.27
C THR A 492 30.41 -2.71 -17.56
N ARG A 493 29.91 -1.64 -16.93
CA ARG A 493 30.53 -0.31 -16.90
C ARG A 493 30.40 0.30 -15.50
N MET A 494 31.30 1.17 -15.09
CA MET A 494 31.30 1.80 -13.78
C MET A 494 31.08 3.30 -13.91
N MET A 495 30.26 3.89 -13.05
CA MET A 495 30.24 5.35 -12.92
C MET A 495 31.58 5.79 -12.33
N LEU A 496 32.28 6.67 -13.04
CA LEU A 496 33.54 7.30 -12.62
C LEU A 496 33.54 8.77 -13.04
N GLY A 497 34.27 9.61 -12.33
CA GLY A 497 34.39 11.03 -12.66
C GLY A 497 35.71 11.64 -12.17
N PRO A 498 35.97 12.92 -12.45
CA PRO A 498 37.21 13.59 -12.07
C PRO A 498 37.56 13.45 -10.58
N ASN A 499 36.55 13.45 -9.70
CA ASN A 499 36.71 13.36 -8.25
C ASN A 499 36.70 11.91 -7.72
N VAL A 500 36.17 10.96 -8.50
CA VAL A 500 36.10 9.53 -8.15
C VAL A 500 36.63 8.75 -9.34
N ARG A 501 37.97 8.68 -9.41
CA ARG A 501 38.70 8.20 -10.58
C ARG A 501 38.86 6.68 -10.61
N GLU A 502 38.69 6.04 -9.46
CA GLU A 502 38.84 4.60 -9.26
C GLU A 502 37.75 4.09 -8.32
N ARG A 503 37.17 2.93 -8.65
CA ARG A 503 36.22 2.20 -7.80
C ARG A 503 36.40 0.70 -7.95
N THR A 504 36.14 -0.02 -6.88
CA THR A 504 36.20 -1.49 -6.83
C THR A 504 34.78 -2.06 -6.79
N LEU A 505 34.53 -3.06 -7.63
CA LEU A 505 33.35 -3.92 -7.59
C LEU A 505 33.74 -5.26 -6.95
N ARG A 506 33.08 -5.61 -5.86
CA ARG A 506 33.11 -6.96 -5.28
C ARG A 506 31.80 -7.68 -5.59
N ILE A 507 31.92 -8.89 -6.11
CA ILE A 507 30.79 -9.77 -6.43
C ILE A 507 30.78 -10.91 -5.42
N GLU A 508 29.66 -11.06 -4.72
CA GLU A 508 29.37 -12.26 -3.92
C GLU A 508 28.30 -13.08 -4.63
N CYS A 509 28.43 -14.41 -4.63
CA CYS A 509 27.38 -15.31 -5.09
C CYS A 509 26.92 -16.18 -3.92
N ASN A 510 25.62 -16.16 -3.64
CA ASN A 510 25.02 -16.85 -2.49
C ASN A 510 25.79 -16.59 -1.18
N GLY A 511 26.26 -15.35 -0.98
CA GLY A 511 27.02 -14.89 0.20
C GLY A 511 28.52 -15.23 0.21
N ASN A 512 29.05 -15.89 -0.82
CA ASN A 512 30.47 -16.21 -0.94
C ASN A 512 31.16 -15.26 -1.93
N PRO A 513 32.35 -14.70 -1.62
CA PRO A 513 33.10 -13.90 -2.58
C PRO A 513 33.43 -14.69 -3.85
N CYS A 514 33.05 -14.15 -5.02
CA CYS A 514 33.27 -14.77 -6.32
C CYS A 514 34.22 -13.99 -7.22
N GLY A 515 34.37 -12.67 -7.00
CA GLY A 515 35.27 -11.84 -7.78
C GLY A 515 35.41 -10.44 -7.22
N GLU A 516 36.55 -9.81 -7.50
CA GLU A 516 36.84 -8.42 -7.16
C GLU A 516 37.53 -7.75 -8.36
N PHE A 517 37.01 -6.61 -8.78
CA PHE A 517 37.39 -5.95 -10.03
C PHE A 517 37.51 -4.45 -9.85
N THR A 518 38.62 -3.87 -10.31
CA THR A 518 38.86 -2.42 -10.25
C THR A 518 38.52 -1.75 -11.59
N TYR A 519 37.91 -0.57 -11.50
CA TYR A 519 37.58 0.29 -12.63
C TYR A 519 38.30 1.62 -12.45
N THR A 520 38.91 2.11 -13.53
CA THR A 520 39.58 3.42 -13.58
C THR A 520 39.07 4.23 -14.78
N LEU A 521 39.38 5.53 -14.83
CA LEU A 521 38.98 6.37 -15.96
C LEU A 521 39.54 5.88 -17.31
N GLU A 522 40.65 5.15 -17.31
CA GLU A 522 41.21 4.51 -18.52
C GLU A 522 40.44 3.26 -18.93
N LYS A 523 39.77 2.59 -17.97
CA LYS A 523 38.98 1.36 -18.20
C LYS A 523 37.62 1.43 -17.50
N PRO A 524 36.72 2.34 -17.93
CA PRO A 524 35.43 2.55 -17.28
C PRO A 524 34.40 1.46 -17.63
N ALA A 525 34.67 0.62 -18.64
CA ALA A 525 33.84 -0.50 -19.03
C ALA A 525 34.70 -1.71 -19.40
N GLN A 526 34.25 -2.90 -19.01
CA GLN A 526 34.93 -4.16 -19.30
C GLN A 526 33.96 -5.35 -19.16
N PRO A 527 34.12 -6.41 -19.97
CA PRO A 527 33.48 -7.68 -19.68
C PRO A 527 34.16 -8.32 -18.46
N LEU A 528 33.36 -8.93 -17.60
CA LEU A 528 33.84 -9.71 -16.45
C LEU A 528 33.49 -11.18 -16.65
N GLN A 529 34.39 -12.04 -16.21
CA GLN A 529 34.17 -13.48 -16.14
C GLN A 529 34.41 -13.95 -14.71
N VAL A 530 33.42 -14.64 -14.16
CA VAL A 530 33.42 -15.15 -12.79
C VAL A 530 33.13 -16.65 -12.84
N SER A 531 34.02 -17.46 -12.28
CA SER A 531 33.80 -18.90 -12.18
C SER A 531 32.82 -19.20 -11.05
N LEU A 532 31.83 -20.04 -11.32
CA LEU A 532 30.81 -20.51 -10.38
C LEU A 532 31.03 -22.01 -10.11
N PRO A 533 31.70 -22.39 -9.01
CA PRO A 533 31.95 -23.80 -8.68
C PRO A 533 30.67 -24.60 -8.44
N VAL A 534 30.76 -25.91 -8.63
CA VAL A 534 29.69 -26.86 -8.25
C VAL A 534 29.46 -26.75 -6.74
N GLY A 535 28.21 -26.60 -6.33
CA GLY A 535 27.81 -26.42 -4.92
C GLY A 535 27.66 -24.96 -4.46
N LEU A 536 28.09 -23.98 -5.28
CA LEU A 536 27.79 -22.57 -5.03
C LEU A 536 26.31 -22.25 -5.28
N ILE A 537 25.70 -22.92 -6.27
CA ILE A 537 24.28 -22.82 -6.61
C ILE A 537 23.49 -23.77 -5.69
N THR A 538 22.37 -23.29 -5.18
CA THR A 538 21.53 -24.08 -4.25
C THR A 538 20.84 -25.24 -4.97
N GLN A 539 20.32 -26.21 -4.19
CA GLN A 539 19.64 -27.38 -4.75
C GLN A 539 18.34 -27.06 -5.52
N ASP A 540 17.70 -25.92 -5.23
CA ASP A 540 16.56 -25.39 -6.00
C ASP A 540 17.00 -24.58 -7.23
N GLY A 541 18.29 -24.57 -7.57
CA GLY A 541 18.85 -23.87 -8.73
C GLY A 541 19.09 -22.38 -8.52
N ARG A 542 18.95 -21.86 -7.29
CA ARG A 542 19.07 -20.42 -7.00
C ARG A 542 20.51 -19.93 -6.99
N LEU A 543 20.71 -18.80 -7.66
CA LEU A 543 21.94 -18.02 -7.70
C LEU A 543 21.61 -16.55 -7.40
N ASP A 544 21.94 -16.12 -6.19
CA ASP A 544 21.92 -14.71 -5.81
C ASP A 544 23.29 -14.09 -6.10
N LEU A 545 23.32 -13.00 -6.85
CA LEU A 545 24.52 -12.21 -7.13
C LEU A 545 24.41 -10.89 -6.39
N HIS A 546 25.35 -10.59 -5.52
CA HIS A 546 25.42 -9.33 -4.77
C HIS A 546 26.61 -8.52 -5.24
N PHE A 547 26.35 -7.28 -5.64
CA PHE A 547 27.31 -6.33 -6.18
C PHE A 547 27.54 -5.23 -5.14
N VAL A 548 28.77 -5.16 -4.62
CA VAL A 548 29.17 -4.16 -3.62
C VAL A 548 30.25 -3.28 -4.25
N ILE A 549 29.96 -1.99 -4.38
CA ILE A 549 30.86 -1.00 -4.97
C ILE A 549 31.44 -0.09 -3.90
N SER A 550 32.75 0.14 -3.94
CA SER A 550 33.46 1.05 -3.03
C SER A 550 34.47 1.93 -3.78
N PRO A 551 34.61 3.23 -3.44
CA PRO A 551 33.71 4.00 -2.57
C PRO A 551 32.33 4.23 -3.22
N GLU A 552 31.34 4.59 -2.40
CA GLU A 552 30.04 5.06 -2.90
C GLU A 552 30.17 6.47 -3.49
N ALA A 553 29.44 6.76 -4.57
CA ALA A 553 29.43 8.08 -5.17
C ALA A 553 28.16 8.32 -6.01
N THR A 554 27.73 9.57 -6.05
CA THR A 554 26.78 10.11 -7.04
C THR A 554 27.54 10.76 -8.21
N PRO A 555 26.93 10.91 -9.41
CA PRO A 555 27.53 11.68 -10.49
C PRO A 555 27.95 13.10 -10.09
N LYS A 556 27.18 13.73 -9.19
CA LYS A 556 27.52 15.03 -8.60
C LYS A 556 28.79 15.02 -7.77
N GLU A 557 28.91 14.08 -6.84
CA GLU A 557 30.13 13.93 -6.04
C GLU A 557 31.34 13.57 -6.91
N ALA A 558 31.11 12.74 -7.93
CA ALA A 558 32.13 12.38 -8.91
C ALA A 558 32.56 13.54 -9.83
N GLY A 559 31.83 14.65 -9.84
CA GLY A 559 32.12 15.84 -10.64
C GLY A 559 31.69 15.71 -12.11
N ILE A 560 30.67 14.91 -12.40
CA ILE A 560 30.15 14.64 -13.75
C ILE A 560 29.04 15.63 -14.12
N ASN A 561 27.99 15.74 -13.29
CA ASN A 561 26.81 16.61 -13.49
C ASN A 561 26.04 16.80 -12.17
N GLU A 562 24.85 17.41 -12.21
CA GLU A 562 24.02 17.64 -10.99
C GLU A 562 23.17 16.44 -10.53
N ASP A 563 23.33 15.26 -11.13
CA ASP A 563 22.58 14.06 -10.74
C ASP A 563 23.02 13.58 -9.34
N VAL A 564 22.04 13.51 -8.43
CA VAL A 564 22.21 13.13 -7.02
C VAL A 564 21.84 11.66 -6.76
N ARG A 565 21.52 10.88 -7.80
CA ARG A 565 21.28 9.44 -7.65
C ARG A 565 22.60 8.73 -7.35
N SER A 566 22.58 7.81 -6.40
CA SER A 566 23.71 6.89 -6.18
C SER A 566 23.81 5.95 -7.38
N LEU A 567 24.94 5.98 -8.09
CA LEU A 567 25.20 5.10 -9.23
C LEU A 567 26.41 4.20 -8.92
N GLY A 568 26.25 2.90 -9.10
CA GLY A 568 27.28 1.87 -8.95
C GLY A 568 27.73 1.33 -10.30
N ILE A 569 27.48 0.03 -10.52
CA ILE A 569 27.79 -0.68 -11.76
C ILE A 569 26.61 -0.61 -12.73
N GLY A 570 26.90 -0.37 -14.00
CA GLY A 570 25.97 -0.48 -15.11
C GLY A 570 26.09 -1.84 -15.78
N LEU A 571 24.98 -2.58 -15.89
CA LEU A 571 24.93 -3.85 -16.62
C LEU A 571 24.28 -3.66 -17.99
N THR A 572 24.92 -4.23 -19.02
CA THR A 572 24.39 -4.31 -20.38
C THR A 572 23.82 -5.71 -20.64
N SER A 573 24.58 -6.75 -20.29
CA SER A 573 24.16 -8.14 -20.45
C SER A 573 24.75 -9.05 -19.37
N LEU A 574 24.08 -10.18 -19.15
CA LEU A 574 24.54 -11.28 -18.31
C LEU A 574 24.28 -12.60 -19.03
N SER A 575 25.26 -13.49 -19.07
CA SER A 575 25.08 -14.87 -19.52
C SER A 575 25.78 -15.84 -18.58
N ILE A 576 25.24 -17.06 -18.50
CA ILE A 576 25.88 -18.16 -17.80
C ILE A 576 26.03 -19.31 -18.79
N SER A 577 27.24 -19.82 -18.94
CA SER A 577 27.53 -20.99 -19.79
C SER A 577 28.22 -22.07 -18.97
N PRO A 578 28.23 -23.33 -19.43
CA PRO A 578 29.16 -24.32 -18.90
C PRO A 578 30.59 -23.77 -18.94
N ALA A 579 31.37 -23.96 -17.87
CA ALA A 579 32.81 -23.71 -17.93
C ALA A 579 33.43 -24.75 -18.88
N GLN A 580 34.20 -24.28 -19.86
CA GLN A 580 34.93 -25.16 -20.79
C GLN A 580 36.10 -25.85 -20.12
#